data_AF-A0A8T2QFV3-F1
#
_entry.id   AF-A0A8T2QFV3-F1
#
_cell.length_a   1.000
_cell.length_b   1.000
_cell.length_c   1.000
_cell.angle_alpha   90.00
_cell.angle_beta   90.00
_cell.angle_gamma   90.00
#
_symmetry.space_group_name_H-M   'P 1'
#
loop_
_entity.id
_entity.type
_entity.pdbx_description
1 polymer ?
#
loop_
_entity_poly.entity_id
_entity_poly.type
_entity_poly.pdbx_seq_one_letter_code
_entity_poly.pdbx_strand_id
1 'polypeptide(L)' 'MPKEEPKLPTPLWGFTENAERWNSRAAMIGIIGLFVFEAIIQKGILELIGVEIGKGLNIPL' A
#
# COMPACT_ATOMS: atom_id res chain seq x y z
N MET A 1 6.00 15.83 30.08
CA MET A 1 5.05 15.71 28.95
C MET A 1 3.64 15.92 29.48
N PRO A 2 2.71 16.49 28.70
CA PRO A 2 1.31 16.63 29.11
C PRO A 2 0.72 15.27 29.50
N LYS A 3 -0.11 15.23 30.53
CA LYS A 3 -0.65 13.99 31.11
C LYS A 3 -1.82 13.40 30.31
N GLU A 4 -2.44 14.21 29.45
CA GLU A 4 -3.53 13.81 28.56
C GLU A 4 -3.29 14.38 27.17
N GLU A 5 -3.59 13.59 26.16
CA GLU A 5 -3.60 14.03 24.77
C GLU A 5 -4.80 14.98 24.55
N PRO A 6 -4.61 16.11 23.84
CA PRO A 6 -5.70 17.02 23.53
C PRO A 6 -6.75 16.31 22.67
N LYS A 7 -8.00 16.31 23.13
CA LYS A 7 -9.15 15.78 22.39
C LYS A 7 -9.48 16.71 21.23
N LEU A 8 -8.70 16.62 20.15
CA LEU A 8 -9.00 17.32 18.90
C LEU A 8 -10.25 16.70 18.27
N PRO A 9 -11.17 17.50 17.70
CA PRO A 9 -12.29 16.96 16.95
C PRO A 9 -11.73 16.14 15.78
N THR A 10 -12.18 14.89 15.64
CA THR A 10 -11.80 14.07 14.50
C THR A 10 -12.34 14.75 13.24
N PRO A 11 -11.47 15.10 12.27
CA PRO A 11 -11.94 15.64 11.00
C PRO A 11 -12.88 14.61 10.37
N LEU A 12 -14.00 15.05 9.80
CA LEU A 12 -14.96 14.13 9.17
C LEU A 12 -14.41 13.54 7.86
N TRP A 13 -13.51 14.27 7.20
CA TRP A 13 -12.93 13.93 5.90
C TRP A 13 -11.41 13.98 5.95
N GLY A 14 -10.76 13.05 5.24
CA GLY A 14 -9.30 12.94 5.16
C GLY A 14 -8.75 11.76 5.96
N PHE A 15 -7.58 11.95 6.58
CA PHE A 15 -6.89 10.95 7.40
C PHE A 15 -7.57 10.81 8.77
N THR A 16 -8.73 10.17 8.75
CA THR A 16 -9.48 9.82 9.96
C THR A 16 -9.06 8.42 10.39
N GLU A 17 -9.13 8.11 11.70
CA GLU A 17 -8.80 6.78 12.20
C GLU A 17 -9.60 5.67 11.51
N ASN A 18 -10.87 5.94 11.19
CA ASN A 18 -11.69 5.01 10.43
C ASN A 18 -11.17 4.82 9.01
N ALA A 19 -10.85 5.91 8.29
CA ALA A 19 -10.29 5.83 6.94
C ALA A 19 -8.96 5.08 6.91
N GLU A 20 -8.08 5.33 7.88
CA GLU A 20 -6.80 4.65 8.02
C GLU A 20 -6.97 3.15 8.32
N ARG A 21 -7.89 2.78 9.22
CA ARG A 21 -8.22 1.38 9.49
C ARG A 21 -8.76 0.67 8.25
N TRP A 22 -9.66 1.30 7.50
CA TRP A 22 -10.19 0.72 6.27
C TRP A 22 -9.13 0.57 5.18
N ASN A 23 -8.31 1.61 4.95
CA ASN A 23 -7.22 1.56 4.00
C ASN A 23 -6.18 0.49 4.37
N SER A 24 -5.85 0.36 5.66
CA SER A 24 -4.91 -0.66 6.13
C SER A 24 -5.44 -2.08 5.92
N ARG A 25 -6.73 -2.33 6.19
CA ARG A 25 -7.35 -3.64 5.95
C ARG A 25 -7.36 -3.98 4.46
N ALA A 26 -7.71 -3.01 3.61
CA ALA A 26 -7.65 -3.17 2.17
C ALA A 26 -6.22 -3.46 1.68
N ALA A 27 -5.22 -2.76 2.21
CA ALA A 27 -3.81 -2.98 1.88
C ALA A 27 -3.32 -4.39 2.29
N MET A 28 -3.68 -4.87 3.49
CA MET A 28 -3.32 -6.22 3.93
C MET A 28 -3.92 -7.30 3.02
N ILE A 29 -5.20 -7.17 2.67
CA ILE A 29 -5.87 -8.08 1.73
C ILE A 29 -5.23 -7.98 0.35
N GLY A 30 -4.89 -6.78 -0.10
CA GLY A 30 -4.23 -6.54 -1.38
C GLY A 30 -2.87 -7.23 -1.48
N ILE A 31 -2.03 -7.16 -0.45
CA ILE A 31 -0.72 -7.83 -0.42
C ILE A 31 -0.88 -9.35 -0.44
N ILE A 32 -1.79 -9.91 0.36
CA ILE A 32 -2.02 -11.36 0.38
C ILE A 32 -2.58 -11.84 -0.97
N GLY A 33 -3.56 -11.12 -1.51
CA GLY A 33 -4.14 -11.41 -2.83
C GLY A 33 -3.10 -11.34 -3.94
N LEU A 34 -2.20 -10.36 -3.88
CA LEU A 34 -1.08 -10.23 -4.81
C LEU A 34 -0.20 -11.47 -4.78
N PHE A 35 0.23 -11.93 -3.60
CA PHE A 35 1.08 -13.13 -3.50
C PHE A 35 0.39 -14.38 -4.02
N VAL A 36 -0.89 -14.59 -3.70
CA VAL A 36 -1.66 -15.75 -4.21
C VAL A 36 -1.80 -15.69 -5.73
N PHE A 37 -2.08 -14.51 -6.29
CA PHE A 37 -2.25 -14.32 -7.72
C PHE A 37 -0.93 -14.53 -8.48
N GLU A 38 0.17 -13.93 -8.00
CA GLU A 38 1.50 -14.12 -8.57
C GLU A 38 1.96 -15.58 -8.47
N ALA A 39 1.62 -16.29 -7.39
CA ALA A 39 1.90 -17.71 -7.25
C ALA A 39 1.14 -18.57 -8.29
N ILE A 40 -0.03 -18.15 -8.78
CA ILE A 40 -0.77 -18.86 -9.83
C ILE A 40 -0.22 -18.54 -11.21
N ILE A 41 0.07 -17.26 -11.48
CA ILE A 41 0.45 -16.77 -12.82
C ILE A 41 1.95 -16.92 -13.09
N GLN A 42 2.76 -17.08 -12.04
CA GLN A 42 4.22 -17.22 -12.11
C GLN A 42 4.90 -16.01 -12.78
N LYS A 43 4.27 -14.84 -12.71
CA LYS A 43 4.79 -13.54 -13.17
C LYS A 43 4.40 -12.46 -12.19
N GLY A 44 5.28 -11.47 -12.00
CA GLY A 44 5.01 -10.35 -11.12
C GLY A 44 3.94 -9.41 -11.67
N ILE A 45 3.15 -8.76 -10.81
CA ILE A 45 2.06 -7.90 -11.24
C ILE A 45 2.52 -6.71 -12.08
N LEU A 46 3.73 -6.20 -11.81
CA LEU A 46 4.34 -5.11 -12.56
C LEU A 46 4.59 -5.53 -14.02
N GLU A 47 5.02 -6.77 -14.26
CA GLU A 47 5.18 -7.30 -15.62
C GLU A 47 3.83 -7.46 -16.32
N LEU A 48 2.79 -7.86 -15.57
CA LEU A 48 1.43 -8.03 -16.10
C LEU A 48 0.79 -6.70 -16.53
N ILE A 49 1.10 -5.60 -15.84
CA ILE A 49 0.64 -4.25 -16.23
C ILE A 49 1.57 -3.58 -17.27
N GLY A 50 2.56 -4.32 -17.81
CA GLY A 50 3.43 -3.84 -18.88
C GLY A 50 4.60 -2.97 -18.42
N VAL A 51 4.91 -2.94 -17.11
CA VAL A 51 6.12 -2.30 -16.61
C VAL A 51 7.29 -3.26 -16.83
N GLU A 52 8.29 -2.80 -17.56
CA GLU A 52 9.51 -3.58 -17.79
C GLU A 52 10.39 -3.56 -16.53
N ILE A 53 10.70 -4.74 -16.01
CA ILE A 53 11.52 -4.93 -14.80
C ILE A 53 12.81 -5.65 -15.22
N GLY A 54 13.90 -5.46 -14.46
CA GLY A 54 15.15 -6.18 -14.68
C GLY A 54 16.07 -5.59 -15.76
N LYS A 55 15.71 -4.46 -16.36
CA LYS A 55 16.56 -3.72 -17.32
C LYS A 55 17.66 -2.88 -16.67
N GLY A 56 17.75 -2.88 -15.33
CA GLY A 56 18.69 -2.05 -14.58
C GLY A 56 18.41 -0.54 -14.70
N LEU A 57 19.15 0.26 -13.94
CA LEU A 57 19.11 1.72 -14.09
C LEU A 57 19.96 2.08 -15.32
N ASN A 58 19.33 2.52 -16.42
CA ASN A 58 20.03 3.00 -17.62
C ASN A 58 20.52 4.44 -17.40
N ILE A 59 21.35 4.63 -16.37
CA ILE A 59 22.04 5.90 -16.09
C ILE A 59 23.43 5.82 -16.71
N PRO A 60 23.82 6.80 -17.54
CA PRO A 60 25.23 6.99 -17.86
C PRO A 60 25.95 7.35 -16.56
N LEU A 61 26.89 6.51 -16.12
CA LEU A 61 27.87 6.85 -15.08
C LEU A 61 28.86 7.89 -15.62
#